data_AF-A0A929V4W2-F1
#
_entry.id   AF-A0A929V4W2-F1
#
_cell.length_a   1.000
_cell.length_b   1.000
_cell.length_c   1.000
_cell.angle_alpha   90.00
_cell.angle_beta   90.00
_cell.angle_gamma   90.00
#
_symmetry.space_group_name_H-M   'P 1'
#
loop_
_entity.id
_entity.type
_entity.pdbx_description
1 polymer ?
#
loop_
_entity_poly.entity_id
_entity_poly.type
_entity_poly.pdbx_seq_one_letter_code
_entity_poly.pdbx_strand_id
1 'polypeptide(L)'
;MTKLKKFICLLLVSFMLCSCGSSAALKKLENKVFDGEKGGQIVIIKEESKAPRLMFQGPSPINPNSTPEQIEKDRDKYEKSIPKEYTDVKIEEKDGKKYIVAKDFKYKLVIVDDNTILDEEDNMNYRCLADLYKVDNKK
;
A
#
# COMPACT_ATOMS: atom_id res chain seq x y z
N MET A 1 13.66 -12.51 -45.58
CA MET A 1 13.12 -13.05 -44.30
C MET A 1 13.93 -12.71 -43.05
N THR A 2 15.07 -12.01 -43.12
CA THR A 2 15.96 -11.77 -41.96
C THR A 2 15.72 -10.46 -41.19
N LYS A 3 15.02 -9.48 -41.78
CA LYS A 3 14.77 -8.18 -41.12
C LYS A 3 13.62 -8.19 -40.11
N LEU A 4 12.62 -9.08 -40.27
CA LEU A 4 11.46 -9.16 -39.37
C LEU A 4 11.81 -9.83 -38.03
N LYS A 5 12.72 -10.82 -38.03
CA LYS A 5 13.18 -11.50 -36.81
C LYS A 5 13.93 -10.57 -35.84
N LYS A 6 14.65 -9.55 -36.35
CA LYS A 6 15.38 -8.58 -35.52
C LYS A 6 14.46 -7.62 -34.77
N PHE A 7 13.31 -7.25 -35.34
CA PHE A 7 12.34 -6.36 -34.69
C PHE A 7 11.56 -7.06 -33.56
N ILE A 8 11.24 -8.35 -33.73
CA ILE A 8 10.52 -9.13 -32.71
C ILE A 8 11.41 -9.37 -31.47
N CYS A 9 12.70 -9.63 -31.66
CA CYS A 9 13.65 -9.74 -30.54
C CYS A 9 13.85 -8.42 -29.79
N LEU A 10 13.82 -7.27 -30.47
CA LEU A 10 14.00 -5.97 -29.80
C LEU A 10 12.80 -5.61 -28.90
N LEU A 11 11.58 -5.94 -29.33
CA LEU A 11 10.35 -5.71 -28.56
C LEU A 11 10.24 -6.63 -27.33
N LEU A 12 10.73 -7.87 -27.43
CA LEU A 12 10.76 -8.83 -26.32
C LEU A 12 11.78 -8.43 -25.24
N VAL A 13 12.89 -7.80 -25.61
CA VAL A 13 13.92 -7.32 -24.65
C VAL A 13 13.44 -6.08 -23.89
N SER A 14 12.60 -5.22 -24.50
CA SER A 14 12.05 -4.03 -23.85
C SER A 14 11.00 -4.32 -22.77
N PHE A 15 10.26 -5.44 -22.84
CA PHE A 15 9.31 -5.82 -21.78
C PHE A 15 10.00 -6.41 -20.53
N MET A 16 11.26 -6.85 -20.66
CA MET A 16 11.99 -7.50 -19.57
C MET A 16 12.60 -6.50 -18.57
N LEU A 17 12.58 -5.20 -18.86
CA LEU A 17 13.25 -4.17 -18.05
C LEU A 17 12.35 -3.49 -16.99
N CYS A 18 11.06 -3.79 -16.93
CA CYS A 18 10.13 -3.10 -16.02
C CYS A 18 10.00 -3.72 -14.62
N SER A 19 10.63 -4.86 -14.32
CA SER A 19 10.46 -5.53 -13.01
C SER A 19 11.39 -5.01 -11.90
N CYS A 20 12.38 -4.17 -12.21
CA CYS A 20 13.36 -3.72 -11.21
C CYS A 20 12.86 -2.54 -10.34
N GLY A 21 11.89 -1.76 -10.84
CA GLY A 21 11.36 -0.58 -10.14
C GLY A 21 10.40 -0.92 -8.99
N SER A 22 9.65 -2.03 -9.09
CA SER A 22 8.64 -2.41 -8.10
C SER A 22 9.26 -2.83 -6.76
N SER A 23 10.37 -3.56 -6.78
CA SER A 23 11.11 -3.94 -5.56
C SER A 23 11.73 -2.73 -4.86
N ALA A 24 12.28 -1.78 -5.62
CA ALA A 24 12.83 -0.54 -5.06
C ALA A 24 11.72 0.33 -4.43
N ALA A 25 10.55 0.41 -5.06
CA ALA A 25 9.40 1.13 -4.51
C ALA A 25 8.91 0.49 -3.19
N LEU A 26 8.79 -0.84 -3.14
CA LEU A 26 8.39 -1.55 -1.93
C LEU A 26 9.33 -1.26 -0.76
N LYS A 27 10.65 -1.37 -0.99
CA LYS A 27 11.69 -1.11 0.02
C LYS A 27 11.62 0.29 0.64
N LYS A 28 11.18 1.30 -0.12
CA LYS A 28 11.02 2.67 0.40
C LYS A 28 9.87 2.82 1.39
N LEU A 29 8.92 1.87 1.39
CA LEU A 29 7.74 1.88 2.25
C LEU A 29 7.89 0.92 3.44
N GLU A 30 8.79 -0.05 3.34
CA GLU A 30 9.05 -1.03 4.40
C GLU A 30 9.36 -0.36 5.74
N ASN A 31 8.73 -0.87 6.79
CA ASN A 31 8.85 -0.48 8.20
C ASN A 31 8.51 0.99 8.48
N LYS A 32 7.84 1.68 7.55
CA LYS A 32 7.23 2.99 7.79
C LYS A 32 5.79 2.82 8.24
N VAL A 33 5.38 3.66 9.19
CA VAL A 33 3.98 3.80 9.60
C VAL A 33 3.34 4.92 8.79
N PHE A 34 2.23 4.61 8.14
CA PHE A 34 1.39 5.60 7.45
C PHE A 34 0.07 5.70 8.19
N ASP A 35 -0.17 6.85 8.81
CA ASP A 35 -1.37 7.10 9.60
C ASP A 35 -2.42 7.81 8.74
N GLY A 36 -3.65 7.32 8.82
CA GLY A 36 -4.84 7.90 8.22
C GLY A 36 -5.80 8.45 9.28
N GLU A 37 -6.88 9.10 8.85
CA GLU A 37 -7.87 9.61 9.79
C GLU A 37 -8.58 8.48 10.55
N LYS A 38 -9.15 8.82 11.71
CA LYS A 38 -9.97 7.91 12.54
C LYS A 38 -9.28 6.57 12.87
N GLY A 39 -7.96 6.61 13.07
CA GLY A 39 -7.16 5.45 13.45
C GLY A 39 -6.85 4.48 12.30
N GLY A 40 -7.08 4.87 11.05
CA GLY A 40 -6.61 4.09 9.91
C GLY A 40 -5.08 4.03 9.91
N GLN A 41 -4.52 2.88 9.53
CA GLN A 41 -3.07 2.68 9.50
C GLN A 41 -2.65 1.71 8.40
N ILE A 42 -1.48 1.97 7.81
CA ILE A 42 -0.81 1.09 6.85
C ILE A 42 0.64 0.91 7.29
N VAL A 43 1.09 -0.34 7.41
CA VAL A 43 2.50 -0.68 7.69
C VAL A 43 2.90 -1.87 6.82
N ILE A 44 3.99 -1.74 6.07
CA ILE A 44 4.60 -2.87 5.37
C ILE A 44 5.76 -3.38 6.23
N ILE A 45 5.55 -4.45 6.98
CA ILE A 45 6.54 -5.01 7.91
C ILE A 45 7.51 -5.89 7.12
N LYS A 46 8.80 -5.55 7.17
CA LYS A 46 9.90 -6.37 6.63
C LYS A 46 10.90 -6.67 7.72
N GLU A 47 10.83 -7.90 8.24
CA GLU A 47 11.84 -8.47 9.13
C GLU A 47 13.01 -9.05 8.32
N GLU A 48 14.18 -9.19 8.96
CA GLU A 48 15.33 -9.86 8.34
C GLU A 48 14.96 -11.28 7.93
N SER A 49 15.32 -11.66 6.69
CA SER A 49 15.10 -13.00 6.12
C SER A 49 13.64 -13.45 5.93
N LYS A 50 12.62 -12.66 6.29
CA LYS A 50 11.21 -12.98 6.03
C LYS A 50 10.64 -12.22 4.83
N ALA A 51 9.61 -12.76 4.19
CA ALA A 51 8.85 -12.02 3.19
C ALA A 51 8.13 -10.81 3.82
N PRO A 52 7.94 -9.69 3.10
CA PRO A 52 7.19 -8.55 3.60
C PRO A 52 5.72 -8.91 3.86
N ARG A 53 5.15 -8.33 4.91
CA ARG A 53 3.73 -8.44 5.28
C ARG A 53 3.09 -7.05 5.32
N LEU A 54 1.84 -6.94 4.91
CA LEU A 54 1.07 -5.70 4.96
C LEU A 54 0.12 -5.77 6.15
N MET A 55 0.31 -4.90 7.12
CA MET A 55 -0.67 -4.62 8.17
C MET A 55 -1.53 -3.45 7.71
N PHE A 56 -2.84 -3.67 7.60
CA PHE A 56 -3.80 -2.68 7.13
C PHE A 56 -4.95 -2.53 8.12
N GLN A 57 -5.31 -1.28 8.38
CA GLN A 57 -6.47 -0.88 9.16
C GLN A 57 -7.15 0.31 8.48
N GLY A 58 -8.42 0.16 8.11
CA GLY A 58 -9.24 1.25 7.60
C GLY A 58 -9.66 2.26 8.69
N PRO A 59 -10.23 3.42 8.31
CA PRO A 59 -10.79 4.36 9.26
C PRO A 59 -11.97 3.73 10.01
N SER A 60 -12.01 3.91 11.34
CA SER A 60 -13.14 3.41 12.14
C SER A 60 -14.41 4.21 11.85
N PRO A 61 -15.54 3.57 11.52
CA PRO A 61 -16.84 4.24 11.48
C PRO A 61 -17.41 4.48 12.90
N ILE A 62 -16.85 3.82 13.92
CA ILE A 62 -17.35 3.87 15.29
C ILE A 62 -16.85 5.15 15.99
N ASN A 63 -17.78 5.83 16.63
CA ASN A 63 -17.56 6.92 17.57
C ASN A 63 -18.25 6.61 18.91
N PRO A 64 -18.02 7.40 19.99
CA PRO A 64 -18.60 7.12 21.31
C PRO A 64 -20.13 7.03 21.36
N ASN A 65 -20.83 7.56 20.36
CA ASN A 65 -22.30 7.60 20.29
C ASN A 65 -22.88 6.63 19.25
N SER A 66 -22.06 5.75 18.67
CA SER A 66 -22.50 4.83 17.62
C SER A 66 -23.42 3.74 18.18
N THR A 67 -24.57 3.51 17.54
CA THR A 67 -25.50 2.44 17.92
C THR A 67 -25.24 1.14 17.14
N PRO A 68 -25.67 -0.03 17.63
CA PRO A 68 -25.57 -1.28 16.87
C PRO A 68 -26.21 -1.21 15.48
N GLU A 69 -27.34 -0.51 15.30
CA GLU A 69 -27.95 -0.40 13.96
C GLU A 69 -27.10 0.43 12.99
N GLN A 70 -26.35 1.42 13.49
CA GLN A 70 -25.42 2.19 12.66
C GLN A 70 -24.22 1.34 12.25
N ILE A 71 -23.71 0.51 13.15
CA ILE A 71 -22.60 -0.41 12.86
C ILE A 71 -23.02 -1.44 11.80
N GLU A 72 -24.23 -2.00 11.88
CA GLU A 72 -24.70 -2.96 10.87
C GLU A 72 -24.90 -2.30 9.48
N LYS A 73 -25.34 -1.03 9.44
CA LYS A 73 -25.44 -0.27 8.18
C LYS A 73 -24.08 0.00 7.55
N ASP A 74 -23.05 0.22 8.37
CA ASP A 74 -21.67 0.48 7.94
C ASP A 74 -20.77 -0.75 8.11
N ARG A 75 -21.33 -1.97 8.06
CA ARG A 75 -20.63 -3.22 8.36
C ARG A 75 -19.35 -3.40 7.54
N ASP A 76 -19.37 -3.06 6.26
CA ASP A 76 -18.18 -3.16 5.40
C ASP A 76 -17.05 -2.24 5.88
N LYS A 77 -17.37 -1.00 6.28
CA LYS A 77 -16.40 -0.05 6.83
C LYS A 77 -15.89 -0.53 8.18
N TYR A 78 -16.76 -1.10 9.00
CA TYR A 78 -16.38 -1.69 10.27
C TYR A 78 -15.40 -2.85 10.06
N GLU A 79 -15.70 -3.80 9.17
CA GLU A 79 -14.81 -4.92 8.85
C GLU A 79 -13.48 -4.49 8.23
N LYS A 80 -13.46 -3.36 7.52
CA LYS A 80 -12.26 -2.70 7.00
C LYS A 80 -11.43 -2.03 8.10
N SER A 81 -12.08 -1.52 9.14
CA SER A 81 -11.42 -0.86 10.29
C SER A 81 -10.77 -1.81 11.29
N ILE A 82 -11.03 -3.11 11.18
CA ILE A 82 -10.38 -4.13 12.00
C ILE A 82 -8.97 -4.38 11.43
N PRO A 83 -7.90 -4.30 12.24
CA PRO A 83 -6.54 -4.58 11.79
C PRO A 83 -6.42 -5.99 11.19
N LYS A 84 -5.85 -6.08 10.00
CA LYS A 84 -5.61 -7.36 9.30
C LYS A 84 -4.21 -7.38 8.71
N GLU A 85 -3.61 -8.57 8.71
CA GLU A 85 -2.33 -8.83 8.06
C GLU A 85 -2.51 -9.57 6.74
N TYR A 86 -1.71 -9.22 5.74
CA TYR A 86 -1.72 -9.80 4.41
C TYR A 86 -0.29 -10.18 3.99
N THR A 87 -0.14 -11.30 3.28
CA THR A 87 1.16 -11.84 2.82
C THR A 87 1.36 -11.60 1.32
N ASP A 88 2.52 -11.96 0.79
CA ASP A 88 2.88 -11.84 -0.64
C ASP A 88 2.74 -10.40 -1.17
N VAL A 89 3.17 -9.44 -0.35
CA VAL A 89 3.10 -8.01 -0.68
C VAL A 89 4.03 -7.69 -1.85
N LYS A 90 3.49 -7.00 -2.85
CA LYS A 90 4.24 -6.51 -4.01
C LYS A 90 3.65 -5.19 -4.50
N ILE A 91 4.41 -4.50 -5.34
CA ILE A 91 3.94 -3.31 -6.06
C ILE A 91 3.66 -3.68 -7.50
N GLU A 92 2.45 -3.37 -7.97
CA GLU A 92 2.06 -3.52 -9.37
C GLU A 92 1.84 -2.15 -10.00
N GLU A 93 2.35 -1.96 -11.21
CA GLU A 93 2.11 -0.73 -11.98
C GLU A 93 0.99 -0.97 -12.99
N LYS A 94 -0.07 -0.18 -12.89
CA LYS A 94 -1.23 -0.23 -13.77
C LYS A 94 -1.70 1.18 -14.07
N ASP A 95 -1.93 1.47 -15.35
CA ASP A 95 -2.42 2.78 -15.80
C ASP A 95 -1.56 3.97 -15.30
N GLY A 96 -0.24 3.76 -15.21
CA GLY A 96 0.72 4.76 -14.71
C GLY A 96 0.71 4.98 -13.19
N LYS A 97 -0.08 4.21 -12.44
CA LYS A 97 -0.15 4.23 -10.98
C LYS A 97 0.48 2.99 -10.38
N LYS A 98 1.08 3.14 -9.19
CA LYS A 98 1.68 2.03 -8.44
C LYS A 98 0.76 1.62 -7.30
N TYR A 99 0.33 0.37 -7.33
CA TYR A 99 -0.60 -0.22 -6.38
C TYR A 99 0.12 -1.15 -5.42
N ILE A 100 -0.21 -1.07 -4.13
CA ILE A 100 0.16 -2.10 -3.15
C ILE A 100 -0.85 -3.23 -3.30
N VAL A 101 -0.37 -4.43 -3.62
CA VAL A 101 -1.20 -5.63 -3.71
C VAL A 101 -0.62 -6.71 -2.81
N ALA A 102 -1.49 -7.53 -2.24
CA ALA A 102 -1.14 -8.63 -1.36
C ALA A 102 -2.16 -9.76 -1.53
N LYS A 103 -1.82 -10.97 -1.07
CA LYS A 103 -2.73 -12.11 -1.11
C LYS A 103 -4.00 -11.81 -0.31
N ASP A 104 -5.17 -12.05 -0.92
CA ASP A 104 -6.50 -11.81 -0.35
C ASP A 104 -6.80 -10.35 0.06
N PHE A 105 -5.93 -9.41 -0.35
CA PHE A 105 -6.12 -7.98 -0.12
C PHE A 105 -7.01 -7.38 -1.21
N LYS A 106 -8.20 -6.93 -0.82
CA LYS A 106 -9.25 -6.48 -1.76
C LYS A 106 -9.31 -4.96 -1.99
N TYR A 107 -8.59 -4.16 -1.20
CA TYR A 107 -8.67 -2.70 -1.26
C TYR A 107 -7.64 -2.11 -2.22
N LYS A 108 -7.93 -0.92 -2.76
CA LYS A 108 -7.07 -0.24 -3.77
C LYS A 108 -6.19 0.82 -3.13
N LEU A 109 -4.99 0.41 -2.72
CA LEU A 109 -3.99 1.32 -2.17
C LEU A 109 -3.01 1.77 -3.26
N VAL A 110 -3.00 3.07 -3.55
CA VAL A 110 -2.10 3.71 -4.51
C VAL A 110 -0.99 4.45 -3.79
N ILE A 111 0.23 4.23 -4.23
CA ILE A 111 1.40 5.02 -3.80
C ILE A 111 1.37 6.34 -4.58
N VAL A 112 1.09 7.43 -3.88
CA VAL A 112 1.09 8.78 -4.46
C VAL A 112 2.52 9.32 -4.48
N ASP A 113 3.23 9.18 -3.37
CA ASP A 113 4.64 9.54 -3.21
C ASP A 113 5.28 8.71 -2.07
N ASP A 114 6.56 8.97 -1.74
CA ASP A 114 7.33 8.21 -0.74
C ASP A 114 6.75 8.30 0.70
N ASN A 115 5.83 9.23 0.96
CA ASN A 115 5.21 9.50 2.27
C ASN A 115 3.67 9.49 2.23
N THR A 116 3.03 9.25 1.08
CA THR A 116 1.58 9.30 0.95
C THR A 116 1.04 8.08 0.20
N ILE A 117 0.09 7.39 0.83
CA ILE A 117 -0.68 6.29 0.23
C ILE A 117 -2.16 6.70 0.20
N LEU A 118 -2.83 6.54 -0.94
CA LEU A 118 -4.24 6.81 -1.13
C LEU A 118 -5.02 5.50 -1.20
N ASP A 119 -6.03 5.35 -0.37
CA ASP A 119 -7.10 4.37 -0.59
C ASP A 119 -8.10 4.98 -1.58
N GLU A 120 -8.12 4.47 -2.82
CA GLU A 120 -8.97 5.01 -3.89
C GLU A 120 -10.45 4.71 -3.67
N GLU A 121 -10.80 3.68 -2.89
CA GLU A 121 -12.20 3.29 -2.66
C GLU A 121 -12.88 4.25 -1.70
N ASP A 122 -12.17 4.64 -0.65
CA ASP A 122 -12.68 5.56 0.37
C ASP A 122 -12.22 7.02 0.14
N ASN A 123 -11.36 7.25 -0.85
CA ASN A 123 -10.68 8.52 -1.10
C ASN A 123 -9.94 9.06 0.14
N MET A 124 -9.21 8.16 0.82
CA MET A 124 -8.54 8.43 2.10
C MET A 124 -7.03 8.43 1.97
N ASN A 125 -6.38 9.47 2.47
CA ASN A 125 -4.92 9.55 2.50
C ASN A 125 -4.35 9.02 3.82
N TYR A 126 -3.31 8.21 3.70
CA TYR A 126 -2.46 7.75 4.78
C TYR A 126 -1.08 8.40 4.60
N ARG A 127 -0.57 9.05 5.63
CA ARG A 127 0.68 9.81 5.57
C ARG A 127 1.71 9.25 6.52
N CYS A 128 2.92 9.06 6.02
CA CYS A 128 4.07 8.79 6.86
C CYS A 128 4.57 10.11 7.46
N LEU A 129 4.27 10.32 8.74
CA LEU A 129 4.66 11.52 9.48
C LEU A 129 6.11 11.39 9.97
N ALA A 130 7.06 11.23 9.04
CA ALA A 130 8.49 11.16 9.35
C ALA A 130 9.01 12.44 10.04
N ASP A 131 8.26 13.54 10.00
CA ASP A 131 8.61 14.81 10.62
C ASP A 131 8.12 14.99 12.07
N LEU A 132 7.22 14.15 12.59
CA LEU A 132 6.75 14.28 13.98
C LEU A 132 7.70 13.64 15.02
N TYR A 133 8.55 12.71 14.58
CA TYR A 133 9.44 11.93 15.46
C TYR A 133 10.93 12.18 15.20
N LYS A 134 11.26 13.22 14.41
CA LYS A 134 12.59 13.83 14.50
C LYS A 134 12.69 14.49 15.88
N VAL A 135 12.91 13.68 16.91
CA VAL A 135 13.55 14.16 18.13
C VAL A 135 14.86 14.75 17.63
N ASP A 136 14.99 16.08 17.70
CA ASP A 136 16.25 16.75 17.53
C ASP A 136 17.26 16.03 18.44
N ASN A 137 18.05 15.12 17.86
CA ASN A 137 19.26 14.59 18.49
C ASN A 137 20.32 15.71 18.46
N LYS A 138 19.98 16.86 19.05
CA LYS A 138 20.92 17.87 19.50
C LYS A 138 21.28 17.49 20.93
N LYS A 139 22.27 16.62 21.06
CA LYS A 139 23.07 16.53 22.27
C LYS A 139 24.54 16.61 21.90
#